data_AF-A0ABD1R2V4-F1
#
_entry.id   AF-A0ABD1R2V4-F1
#
_cell.length_a   1.000
_cell.length_b   1.000
_cell.length_c   1.000
_cell.angle_alpha   90.00
_cell.angle_beta   90.00
_cell.angle_gamma   90.00
#
_symmetry.space_group_name_H-M   'P 1'
#
loop_
_entity.id
_entity.type
_entity.pdbx_description
1 polymer ?
#
loop_
_entity_poly.entity_id
_entity_poly.type
_entity_poly.pdbx_seq_one_letter_code
_entity_poly.pdbx_strand_id
1 'polypeptide(L)'
;MEVVFSIWTAVILGITPLLGLLLWWWNDIWYSVPVIRRCSAGGTKLPPGYMGIPFLGEMLSFLWYFKIARHPDDYINSKRRKYGDGVGLYRTHLFGSPSIIVYSPYANKFVLQDANNFSPGWPSNEIVGRTSLVAVDGDSHTRVRSFVVRATNQPDSLRSITLAIQPRVTAALQSWAKKGRITMFKEAKKV
;
A
#
# COMPACT_ATOMS: atom_id res chain seq x y z
N MET A 1 -21.52 -45.79 -27.58
CA MET A 1 -20.74 -44.55 -27.71
C MET A 1 -21.41 -43.36 -27.00
N GLU A 2 -22.74 -43.22 -27.06
CA GLU A 2 -23.49 -42.10 -26.44
C GLU A 2 -23.39 -42.04 -24.90
N VAL A 3 -23.45 -43.18 -24.21
CA VAL A 3 -23.37 -43.24 -22.74
C VAL A 3 -22.01 -42.75 -22.21
N VAL A 4 -20.92 -43.09 -22.91
CA VAL A 4 -19.57 -42.66 -22.54
C VAL A 4 -19.43 -41.15 -22.72
N PHE A 5 -19.94 -40.59 -23.83
CA PHE A 5 -19.94 -39.14 -24.08
C PHE A 5 -20.77 -38.37 -23.03
N SER A 6 -21.92 -38.91 -22.62
CA SER A 6 -22.76 -38.33 -21.57
C SER A 6 -22.06 -38.30 -20.19
N ILE A 7 -21.31 -39.35 -19.85
CA ILE A 7 -20.54 -39.39 -18.60
C ILE A 7 -19.41 -38.35 -18.62
N TRP A 8 -18.65 -38.26 -19.72
CA TRP A 8 -17.57 -37.28 -19.84
C TRP A 8 -18.07 -35.84 -19.79
N THR A 9 -19.19 -35.54 -20.44
CA THR A 9 -19.80 -34.20 -20.40
C THR A 9 -20.28 -33.83 -19.00
N ALA A 10 -20.91 -34.76 -18.26
CA ALA A 10 -21.31 -34.56 -16.88
C ALA A 10 -20.10 -34.33 -15.95
N VAL A 11 -19.03 -35.11 -16.13
CA VAL A 11 -17.78 -34.97 -15.35
C VAL A 11 -17.12 -33.62 -15.63
N ILE A 12 -17.03 -33.18 -16.88
CA ILE A 12 -16.47 -31.87 -17.24
C ILE A 12 -17.32 -30.76 -16.61
N LEU A 13 -18.65 -30.81 -16.76
CA LEU A 13 -19.58 -29.83 -16.16
C LEU A 13 -19.48 -29.76 -14.64
N GLY A 14 -19.17 -30.87 -13.96
CA GLY A 14 -18.97 -30.90 -12.51
C GLY A 14 -17.57 -30.44 -12.06
N ILE A 15 -16.52 -30.80 -12.80
CA ILE A 15 -15.13 -30.45 -12.44
C ILE A 15 -14.83 -28.98 -12.73
N THR A 16 -15.34 -28.41 -13.82
CA THR A 16 -15.10 -27.01 -14.19
C THR A 16 -15.45 -25.99 -13.08
N PRO A 17 -16.63 -26.03 -12.41
CA PRO A 17 -16.93 -25.10 -11.33
C PRO A 17 -16.07 -25.34 -10.08
N LEU A 18 -15.71 -26.59 -9.79
CA LEU A 18 -14.82 -26.91 -8.66
C LEU A 18 -13.39 -26.38 -8.89
N LEU A 19 -12.88 -26.52 -10.12
CA LEU A 19 -11.61 -25.91 -10.52
C LEU A 19 -11.69 -24.38 -10.47
N GLY A 20 -12.79 -23.79 -10.91
CA GLY A 20 -13.02 -22.36 -10.81
C GLY A 20 -12.99 -21.85 -9.37
N LEU A 21 -13.67 -22.55 -8.45
CA LEU A 21 -13.64 -22.23 -7.01
C LEU A 21 -12.24 -22.42 -6.42
N LEU A 22 -11.54 -23.50 -6.76
CA LEU A 22 -10.19 -23.75 -6.29
C LEU A 22 -9.22 -22.64 -6.74
N LEU A 23 -9.31 -22.24 -8.02
CA LEU A 23 -8.51 -21.14 -8.56
C LEU A 23 -8.87 -19.82 -7.90
N TRP A 24 -10.15 -19.55 -7.64
CA TRP A 24 -10.59 -18.34 -6.97
C TRP A 24 -10.02 -18.23 -5.54
N TRP A 25 -10.00 -19.33 -4.80
CA TRP A 25 -9.50 -19.38 -3.42
C TRP A 25 -8.00 -19.70 -3.31
N TRP A 26 -7.31 -19.89 -4.44
CA TRP A 26 -5.92 -20.36 -4.47
C TRP A 26 -4.98 -19.54 -3.59
N ASN A 27 -5.04 -18.21 -3.70
CA ASN A 27 -4.20 -17.30 -2.91
C ASN A 27 -4.48 -17.42 -1.40
N ASP A 28 -5.75 -17.49 -1.01
CA ASP A 28 -6.12 -17.66 0.40
C ASP A 28 -5.66 -19.02 0.94
N ILE A 29 -5.81 -20.09 0.15
CA ILE A 29 -5.35 -21.44 0.51
C ILE A 29 -3.83 -21.46 0.68
N TRP A 30 -3.10 -20.94 -0.30
CA TRP A 30 -1.63 -21.03 -0.33
C TRP A 30 -0.98 -20.19 0.77
N TYR A 31 -1.44 -18.95 0.97
CA TYR A 31 -0.78 -18.00 1.86
C TYR A 31 -1.37 -17.97 3.27
N SER A 32 -2.68 -18.22 3.43
CA SER A 32 -3.32 -18.04 4.74
C SER A 32 -3.42 -19.34 5.53
N VAL A 33 -3.67 -20.49 4.89
CA VAL A 33 -3.83 -21.77 5.59
C VAL A 33 -2.60 -22.17 6.40
N PRO A 34 -1.35 -22.07 5.89
CA PRO A 34 -0.17 -22.39 6.69
C PRO A 34 -0.04 -21.52 7.93
N VAL A 35 -0.40 -20.24 7.81
CA VAL A 35 -0.30 -19.27 8.92
C VAL A 35 -1.42 -19.49 9.93
N ILE A 36 -2.66 -19.75 9.48
CA ILE A 36 -3.79 -20.11 10.36
C ILE A 36 -3.43 -21.33 11.22
N ARG A 37 -2.82 -22.37 10.62
CA ARG A 37 -2.40 -23.58 11.35
C ARG A 37 -1.37 -23.26 12.44
N ARG A 38 -0.41 -22.37 12.16
CA ARG A 38 0.57 -21.91 13.15
C ARG A 38 -0.06 -21.06 14.25
N CYS A 39 -0.94 -20.13 13.89
CA CYS A 39 -1.63 -19.25 14.83
C CYS A 39 -2.58 -20.01 15.77
N SER A 40 -3.27 -21.04 15.24
CA SER A 40 -4.17 -21.89 16.03
C SER A 40 -3.46 -22.67 17.13
N ALA A 41 -2.19 -23.03 16.93
CA ALA A 41 -1.37 -23.68 17.96
C ALA A 41 -0.97 -22.71 19.09
N GLY A 42 -0.90 -21.40 18.80
CA GLY A 42 -0.52 -20.36 19.74
C GLY A 42 -1.68 -19.50 20.26
N GLY A 43 -2.94 -19.89 20.01
CA GLY A 43 -4.13 -19.14 20.46
C GLY A 43 -4.34 -17.77 19.80
N THR A 44 -3.59 -17.45 18.75
CA THR A 44 -3.71 -16.17 18.02
C THR A 44 -4.60 -16.34 16.79
N LYS A 45 -5.29 -15.26 16.38
CA LYS A 45 -6.10 -15.23 15.16
C LYS A 45 -5.50 -14.25 14.16
N LEU A 46 -5.53 -14.62 12.89
CA LEU A 46 -5.12 -13.72 11.81
C LEU A 46 -6.09 -12.54 11.67
N PRO A 47 -5.61 -11.40 11.14
CA PRO A 47 -6.47 -10.30 10.72
C PRO A 47 -7.61 -10.81 9.84
N PRO A 48 -8.82 -10.25 9.93
CA PRO A 48 -9.80 -10.47 8.89
C PRO A 48 -9.24 -9.94 7.56
N GLY A 49 -9.58 -10.64 6.48
CA GLY A 49 -9.39 -10.07 5.15
C GLY A 49 -9.48 -11.06 4.01
N TYR A 50 -8.95 -10.68 2.85
CA TYR A 50 -9.05 -11.43 1.60
C TYR A 50 -7.77 -11.27 0.77
N MET A 51 -7.13 -12.39 0.38
CA MET A 51 -5.89 -12.37 -0.41
C MET A 51 -6.11 -12.10 -1.90
N GLY A 52 -7.33 -11.82 -2.35
CA GLY A 52 -7.58 -11.45 -3.75
C GLY A 52 -7.45 -12.61 -4.74
N ILE A 53 -7.53 -12.26 -6.01
CA ILE A 53 -7.36 -13.22 -7.12
C ILE A 53 -5.91 -13.72 -7.20
N PRO A 54 -5.65 -14.90 -7.79
CA PRO A 54 -4.31 -15.48 -7.87
C PRO A 54 -3.26 -14.53 -8.43
N PHE A 55 -2.08 -14.50 -7.80
CA PHE A 55 -0.90 -13.68 -8.14
C PHE A 55 -1.08 -12.15 -8.03
N LEU A 56 -2.20 -11.59 -8.48
CA LEU A 56 -2.47 -10.15 -8.48
C LEU A 56 -3.03 -9.66 -7.15
N GLY A 57 -3.74 -10.52 -6.42
CA GLY A 57 -4.39 -10.14 -5.19
C GLY A 57 -5.42 -9.04 -5.39
N GLU A 58 -5.28 -7.95 -4.65
CA GLU A 58 -6.13 -6.76 -4.76
C GLU A 58 -5.53 -5.64 -5.63
N MET A 59 -4.45 -5.92 -6.37
CA MET A 59 -3.77 -4.90 -7.17
C MET A 59 -4.70 -4.21 -8.18
N LEU A 60 -5.67 -4.92 -8.77
CA LEU A 60 -6.62 -4.31 -9.71
C LEU A 60 -7.54 -3.31 -9.01
N SER A 61 -8.07 -3.67 -7.84
CA SER A 61 -8.89 -2.77 -7.02
C SER A 61 -8.08 -1.57 -6.55
N PHE A 62 -6.86 -1.82 -6.07
CA PHE A 62 -5.92 -0.76 -5.69
C PHE A 62 -5.67 0.22 -6.85
N LEU A 63 -5.31 -0.28 -8.03
CA LEU A 63 -5.05 0.56 -9.21
C LEU A 63 -6.32 1.29 -9.68
N TRP A 64 -7.49 0.67 -9.57
CA TRP A 64 -8.77 1.32 -9.87
C TRP A 64 -8.98 2.56 -9.01
N TYR A 65 -8.87 2.44 -7.68
CA TYR A 65 -9.04 3.58 -6.77
C TYR A 65 -7.98 4.65 -6.96
N PHE A 66 -6.71 4.27 -7.12
CA PHE A 66 -5.59 5.20 -7.18
C PHE A 66 -5.43 5.89 -8.55
N LYS A 67 -5.62 5.18 -9.67
CA LYS A 67 -5.37 5.73 -11.02
C LYS A 67 -6.63 6.13 -11.76
N ILE A 68 -7.69 5.34 -11.67
CA ILE A 68 -8.88 5.50 -12.51
C ILE A 68 -9.90 6.37 -11.80
N ALA A 69 -10.37 5.94 -10.63
CA ALA A 69 -11.35 6.68 -9.82
C ALA A 69 -10.76 7.94 -9.16
N ARG A 70 -9.44 7.98 -8.92
CA ARG A 70 -8.72 9.09 -8.25
C ARG A 70 -9.23 9.39 -6.83
N HIS A 71 -9.71 8.36 -6.14
CA HIS A 71 -10.15 8.42 -4.74
C HIS A 71 -9.39 7.36 -3.93
N PRO A 72 -8.10 7.58 -3.61
CA PRO A 72 -7.27 6.58 -2.95
C PRO A 72 -7.79 6.25 -1.54
N ASP A 73 -8.35 7.23 -0.84
CA ASP A 73 -8.90 7.04 0.51
C ASP A 73 -10.07 6.05 0.53
N ASP A 74 -10.82 5.96 -0.57
CA ASP A 74 -11.94 5.03 -0.69
C ASP A 74 -11.50 3.56 -0.71
N TYR A 75 -10.27 3.27 -1.13
CA TYR A 75 -9.72 1.93 -1.01
C TYR A 75 -9.68 1.49 0.45
N ILE A 76 -9.14 2.34 1.34
CA ILE A 76 -9.06 2.06 2.78
C ILE A 76 -10.45 2.13 3.43
N ASN A 77 -11.25 3.14 3.10
CA ASN A 77 -12.60 3.29 3.64
C ASN A 77 -13.51 2.10 3.28
N SER A 78 -13.33 1.49 2.10
CA SER A 78 -14.06 0.27 1.72
C SER A 78 -13.74 -0.91 2.65
N LYS A 79 -12.48 -1.05 3.09
CA LYS A 79 -12.05 -2.08 4.03
C LYS A 79 -12.58 -1.80 5.42
N ARG A 80 -12.52 -0.54 5.84
CA ARG A 80 -13.08 -0.07 7.11
C ARG A 80 -14.57 -0.41 7.21
N ARG A 81 -15.37 -0.09 6.18
CA ARG A 81 -16.80 -0.45 6.13
C ARG A 81 -17.05 -1.97 6.15
N LYS A 82 -16.21 -2.76 5.48
CA LYS A 82 -16.40 -4.22 5.35
C LYS A 82 -15.99 -5.00 6.60
N TYR A 83 -14.92 -4.59 7.27
CA TYR A 83 -14.32 -5.33 8.39
C TYR A 83 -14.52 -4.67 9.76
N GLY A 84 -15.02 -3.43 9.77
CA GLY A 84 -15.27 -2.65 10.96
C GLY A 84 -14.07 -1.83 11.43
N ASP A 85 -14.36 -0.65 11.96
CA ASP A 85 -13.38 0.33 12.43
C ASP A 85 -12.53 -0.17 13.61
N GLY A 86 -13.10 -1.06 14.43
CA GLY A 86 -12.47 -1.59 15.63
C GLY A 86 -11.34 -2.59 15.39
N VAL A 87 -11.23 -3.15 14.18
CA VAL A 87 -10.15 -4.10 13.86
C VAL A 87 -8.85 -3.36 13.59
N GLY A 88 -8.88 -2.31 12.76
CA GLY A 88 -7.71 -1.46 12.51
C GLY A 88 -6.62 -2.06 11.63
N LEU A 89 -6.80 -3.30 11.18
CA LEU A 89 -5.86 -4.06 10.35
C LEU A 89 -6.62 -5.00 9.39
N TYR A 90 -6.02 -5.25 8.23
CA TYR A 90 -6.64 -6.04 7.17
C TYR A 90 -5.59 -6.82 6.38
N ARG A 91 -5.79 -8.13 6.19
CA ARG A 91 -4.91 -8.94 5.34
C ARG A 91 -5.31 -8.85 3.86
N THR A 92 -4.32 -8.79 2.99
CA THR A 92 -4.48 -8.69 1.53
C THR A 92 -3.27 -9.27 0.81
N HIS A 93 -3.33 -9.31 -0.51
CA HIS A 93 -2.17 -9.55 -1.36
C HIS A 93 -1.97 -8.35 -2.28
N LEU A 94 -0.83 -7.68 -2.15
CA LEU A 94 -0.50 -6.45 -2.89
C LEU A 94 0.96 -6.51 -3.33
N PHE A 95 1.26 -5.92 -4.47
CA PHE A 95 2.62 -5.86 -5.04
C PHE A 95 3.32 -7.23 -5.16
N GLY A 96 2.56 -8.29 -5.41
CA GLY A 96 3.11 -9.64 -5.56
C GLY A 96 3.41 -10.36 -4.25
N SER A 97 3.05 -9.78 -3.09
CA SER A 97 3.30 -10.40 -1.78
C SER A 97 2.07 -10.37 -0.86
N PRO A 98 1.92 -11.37 0.04
CA PRO A 98 0.98 -11.30 1.16
C PRO A 98 1.32 -10.11 2.06
N SER A 99 0.34 -9.27 2.35
CA SER A 99 0.51 -7.99 3.01
C SER A 99 -0.57 -7.77 4.07
N ILE A 100 -0.23 -7.00 5.10
CA ILE A 100 -1.20 -6.51 6.10
C ILE A 100 -1.26 -4.99 5.99
N ILE A 101 -2.44 -4.46 5.70
CA ILE A 101 -2.71 -3.02 5.73
C ILE A 101 -3.12 -2.66 7.15
N VAL A 102 -2.43 -1.68 7.73
CA VAL A 102 -2.75 -1.12 9.04
C VAL A 102 -3.31 0.27 8.86
N TYR A 103 -4.43 0.57 9.52
CA TYR A 103 -5.11 1.86 9.43
C TYR A 103 -5.62 2.39 10.78
N SER A 104 -5.45 1.64 11.87
CA SER A 104 -5.67 2.14 13.23
C SER A 104 -4.45 2.94 13.72
N PRO A 105 -4.65 4.10 14.38
CA PRO A 105 -3.56 4.87 14.98
C PRO A 105 -2.68 4.06 15.94
N TYR A 106 -3.29 3.17 16.74
CA TYR A 106 -2.55 2.35 17.71
C TYR A 106 -1.62 1.35 17.00
N ALA A 107 -2.15 0.62 16.02
CA ALA A 107 -1.38 -0.38 15.28
C ALA A 107 -0.31 0.28 14.38
N ASN A 108 -0.60 1.46 13.80
CA ASN A 108 0.40 2.24 13.07
C ASN A 108 1.55 2.65 13.99
N LYS A 109 1.26 3.14 15.19
CA LYS A 109 2.29 3.49 16.17
C LYS A 109 3.13 2.28 16.55
N PHE A 110 2.52 1.13 16.81
CA PHE A 110 3.23 -0.10 17.13
C PHE A 110 4.22 -0.51 16.03
N VAL A 111 3.75 -0.59 14.77
CA VAL A 111 4.60 -0.98 13.64
C VAL A 111 5.72 0.03 13.39
N LEU A 112 5.44 1.33 13.50
CA LEU A 112 6.44 2.38 13.23
C LEU A 112 7.48 2.58 14.34
N GLN A 113 7.23 2.07 15.56
CA GLN A 113 8.15 2.19 16.69
C GLN A 113 9.07 0.97 16.85
N ASP A 114 8.66 -0.19 16.35
CA ASP A 114 9.41 -1.43 16.51
C ASP A 114 10.26 -1.74 15.27
N ALA A 115 11.39 -1.04 15.16
CA ALA A 115 12.34 -1.20 14.06
C ALA A 115 13.06 -2.58 14.06
N ASN A 116 13.00 -3.33 15.17
CA ASN A 116 13.65 -4.64 15.26
C ASN A 116 12.81 -5.72 14.57
N ASN A 117 11.48 -5.61 14.64
CA ASN A 117 10.55 -6.53 13.99
C ASN A 117 10.02 -6.02 12.65
N PHE A 118 10.03 -4.71 12.42
CA PHE A 118 9.53 -4.09 11.19
C PHE A 118 10.58 -3.18 10.54
N SER A 119 11.28 -3.72 9.55
CA SER A 119 12.16 -2.92 8.69
C SER A 119 11.35 -2.10 7.67
N PRO A 120 11.70 -0.83 7.44
CA PRO A 120 11.14 -0.05 6.34
C PRO A 120 11.41 -0.73 4.99
N GLY A 121 10.41 -0.79 4.13
CA GLY A 121 10.55 -1.39 2.81
C GLY A 121 9.59 -0.79 1.80
N TRP A 122 10.04 -0.69 0.55
CA TRP A 122 9.21 -0.26 -0.58
C TRP A 122 9.05 -1.39 -1.59
N PRO A 123 7.90 -1.47 -2.28
CA PRO A 123 7.68 -2.48 -3.31
C PRO A 123 8.72 -2.49 -4.43
N SER A 124 9.38 -1.35 -4.70
CA SER A 124 10.49 -1.26 -5.66
C SER A 124 11.52 -0.22 -5.22
N ASN A 125 12.63 -0.72 -4.67
CA ASN A 125 13.78 0.12 -4.26
C ASN A 125 14.58 0.66 -5.47
N GLU A 126 14.36 0.13 -6.67
CA GLU A 126 15.07 0.55 -7.89
C GLU A 126 14.65 1.94 -8.35
N ILE A 127 13.38 2.30 -8.12
CA ILE A 127 12.84 3.61 -8.49
C ILE A 127 13.39 4.71 -7.58
N VAL A 128 13.48 4.44 -6.27
CA VAL A 128 13.91 5.43 -5.27
C VAL A 128 15.44 5.49 -5.15
N GLY A 129 16.13 4.43 -5.57
CA GLY A 129 17.58 4.28 -5.44
C GLY A 129 17.95 3.48 -4.19
N ARG A 130 18.84 2.52 -4.36
CA ARG A 130 19.21 1.53 -3.32
C ARG A 130 19.92 2.14 -2.11
N THR A 131 20.49 3.34 -2.26
CA THR A 131 21.17 4.09 -1.19
C THR A 131 20.37 5.30 -0.70
N SER A 132 19.12 5.43 -1.15
CA SER A 132 18.24 6.52 -0.71
C SER A 132 17.88 6.37 0.77
N LEU A 133 17.56 7.49 1.42
CA LEU A 133 17.10 7.53 2.81
C LEU A 133 15.94 6.57 3.07
N VAL A 134 15.12 6.31 2.06
CA VAL A 134 13.89 5.54 2.15
C VAL A 134 14.13 4.04 1.94
N ALA A 135 15.29 3.65 1.39
CA ALA A 135 15.66 2.27 1.09
C ALA A 135 16.71 1.68 2.04
N VAL A 136 17.51 2.50 2.73
CA VAL A 136 18.48 2.04 3.72
C VAL A 136 17.83 1.83 5.10
N ASP A 137 18.39 0.94 5.92
CA ASP A 137 17.93 0.65 7.29
C ASP A 137 19.08 0.75 8.31
N GLY A 138 18.75 0.69 9.60
CA GLY A 138 19.70 0.64 10.72
C GLY A 138 20.68 1.82 10.79
N ASP A 139 21.96 1.53 10.96
CA ASP A 139 23.01 2.54 11.08
C ASP A 139 23.18 3.38 9.81
N SER A 140 23.00 2.74 8.64
CA SER A 140 23.05 3.44 7.35
C SER A 140 21.93 4.46 7.24
N HIS A 141 20.71 4.08 7.63
CA HIS A 141 19.59 5.01 7.71
C HIS A 141 19.85 6.14 8.71
N THR A 142 20.34 5.82 9.91
CA THR A 142 20.65 6.81 10.95
C THR A 142 21.65 7.85 10.44
N ARG A 143 22.71 7.40 9.76
CA ARG A 143 23.72 8.27 9.18
C ARG A 143 23.14 9.19 8.11
N VAL A 144 22.46 8.63 7.10
CA VAL A 144 21.89 9.42 5.99
C VAL A 144 20.83 10.40 6.52
N ARG A 145 19.95 9.94 7.41
CA ARG A 145 18.93 10.77 8.06
C ARG A 145 19.55 11.94 8.81
N SER A 146 20.65 11.73 9.53
CA SER A 146 21.30 12.79 10.31
C SER A 146 21.78 13.95 9.40
N PHE A 147 22.35 13.63 8.24
CA PHE A 147 22.79 14.63 7.26
C PHE A 147 21.61 15.40 6.67
N VAL A 148 20.56 14.70 6.25
CA VAL A 148 19.36 15.33 5.67
C VAL A 148 18.69 16.25 6.67
N VAL A 149 18.46 15.77 7.91
CA VAL A 149 17.82 16.55 8.98
C VAL A 149 18.64 17.79 9.34
N ARG A 150 19.98 17.69 9.38
CA ARG A 150 20.84 18.85 9.63
C ARG A 150 20.74 19.88 8.51
N ALA A 151 20.67 19.42 7.26
CA ALA A 151 20.59 20.29 6.10
C ALA A 151 19.22 20.98 5.96
N THR A 152 18.12 20.35 6.37
CA THR A 152 16.76 20.83 6.05
C THR A 152 15.91 21.21 7.26
N ASN A 153 16.09 20.56 8.42
CA ASN A 153 15.18 20.68 9.58
C ASN A 153 15.89 21.30 10.80
N GLN A 154 16.85 22.19 10.56
CA GLN A 154 17.45 23.04 11.58
C GLN A 154 16.89 24.45 11.48
N PRO A 155 16.73 25.20 12.60
CA PRO A 155 16.18 26.55 12.57
C PRO A 155 16.86 27.48 11.56
N ASP A 156 18.19 27.48 11.52
CA ASP A 156 18.96 28.31 10.60
C ASP A 156 18.78 27.89 9.13
N SER A 157 18.76 26.57 8.87
CA SER A 157 18.51 26.03 7.54
C SER A 157 17.11 26.39 7.05
N LEU A 158 16.09 26.23 7.91
CA LEU A 158 14.70 26.61 7.60
C LEU A 158 14.57 28.11 7.35
N ARG A 159 15.26 28.94 8.14
CA ARG A 159 15.30 30.39 7.92
C ARG A 159 15.92 30.74 6.56
N SER A 160 17.07 30.16 6.24
CA SER A 160 17.77 30.37 4.98
C SER A 160 16.92 29.93 3.78
N ILE A 161 16.34 28.73 3.83
CA ILE A 161 15.43 28.19 2.81
C ILE A 161 14.22 29.12 2.64
N THR A 162 13.62 29.59 3.74
CA THR A 162 12.46 30.49 3.69
C THR A 162 12.83 31.81 3.02
N LEU A 163 13.95 32.43 3.40
CA LEU A 163 14.41 33.69 2.79
C LEU A 163 14.72 33.52 1.30
N ALA A 164 15.25 32.36 0.89
CA ALA A 164 15.54 32.07 -0.51
C ALA A 164 14.26 31.85 -1.35
N ILE A 165 13.24 31.18 -0.80
CA ILE A 165 12.02 30.80 -1.53
C ILE A 165 10.96 31.92 -1.51
N GLN A 166 10.89 32.72 -0.45
CA GLN A 166 9.85 33.73 -0.23
C GLN A 166 9.66 34.70 -1.41
N PRO A 167 10.71 35.27 -2.03
CA PRO A 167 10.53 36.19 -3.16
C PRO A 167 9.85 35.52 -4.35
N ARG A 168 10.23 34.26 -4.65
CA ARG A 168 9.68 33.48 -5.77
C ARG A 168 8.22 33.13 -5.54
N VAL A 169 7.86 32.70 -4.33
CA VAL A 169 6.47 32.44 -3.94
C VAL A 169 5.63 33.71 -4.00
N THR A 170 6.15 34.83 -3.49
CA THR A 170 5.44 36.12 -3.51
C THR A 170 5.17 36.58 -4.93
N ALA A 171 6.16 36.53 -5.82
CA ALA A 171 6.01 36.89 -7.22
C ALA A 171 5.01 35.98 -7.95
N ALA A 172 5.04 34.68 -7.67
CA ALA A 172 4.07 33.74 -8.22
C ALA A 172 2.64 34.05 -7.79
N LEU A 173 2.42 34.28 -6.49
CA LEU A 173 1.10 34.63 -5.95
C LEU A 173 0.57 35.94 -6.54
N GLN A 174 1.41 36.97 -6.68
CA GLN A 174 1.03 38.22 -7.34
C GLN A 174 0.67 38.02 -8.82
N SER A 175 1.42 37.18 -9.54
CA SER A 175 1.11 36.82 -10.92
C SER A 175 -0.22 36.08 -11.04
N TRP A 176 -0.48 35.13 -10.14
CA TRP A 176 -1.73 34.37 -10.11
C TRP A 176 -2.94 35.25 -9.80
N ALA A 177 -2.80 36.16 -8.85
CA ALA A 177 -3.85 37.14 -8.52
C ALA A 177 -4.24 37.99 -9.74
N LYS A 178 -3.27 38.40 -10.56
CA LYS A 178 -3.52 39.18 -11.79
C LYS A 178 -4.21 38.37 -12.90
N LYS A 179 -3.99 37.05 -12.97
CA LYS A 179 -4.60 36.17 -13.98
C LYS A 179 -6.07 35.83 -13.69
N GLY A 180 -6.54 36.07 -12.47
CA GLY A 180 -7.90 35.75 -12.03
C GLY A 180 -8.13 34.24 -11.92
N ARG A 181 -8.39 33.55 -13.04
CA ARG A 181 -8.62 32.09 -13.07
C ARG A 181 -7.34 31.36 -13.48
N ILE A 182 -6.82 30.53 -12.58
CA ILE A 182 -5.64 29.69 -12.82
C ILE A 182 -5.96 28.20 -12.66
N THR A 183 -5.17 27.36 -13.33
CA THR A 183 -5.12 25.92 -13.01
C THR A 183 -4.02 25.71 -11.97
N MET A 184 -4.39 25.60 -10.70
CA MET A 184 -3.46 25.59 -9.56
C MET A 184 -2.32 24.57 -9.73
N PHE A 185 -2.63 23.31 -10.08
CA PHE A 185 -1.61 22.28 -10.28
C PHE A 185 -0.56 22.65 -11.36
N LYS A 186 -1.01 23.25 -12.47
CA LYS A 186 -0.10 23.64 -13.58
C LYS A 186 0.76 24.83 -13.21
N GLU A 187 0.21 25.79 -12.49
CA GLU A 187 0.93 27.00 -12.09
C GLU A 187 1.88 26.74 -10.91
N ALA A 188 1.43 26.00 -9.90
CA ALA A 188 2.25 25.63 -8.74
C ALA A 188 3.48 24.81 -9.13
N LYS A 189 3.39 23.92 -10.14
CA LYS A 189 4.55 23.14 -10.62
C LYS A 189 5.68 24.00 -11.23
N LYS A 190 5.38 25.24 -11.63
CA LYS A 190 6.38 26.17 -12.21
C LYS A 190 7.15 26.96 -11.14
N VAL A 191 6.60 27.05 -9.94
CA VAL A 191 7.14 27.79 -8.80
C VAL A 191 8.07 26.87 -8.04
#